data_AF-A0A969NBY3-F1
#
_entry.id   AF-A0A969NBY3-F1
#
_cell.length_a   1.000
_cell.length_b   1.000
_cell.length_c   1.000
_cell.angle_alpha   90.00
_cell.angle_beta   90.00
_cell.angle_gamma   90.00
#
_symmetry.space_group_name_H-M   'P 1'
#
loop_
_entity.id
_entity.type
_entity.pdbx_description
1 polymer ?
#
loop_
_entity_poly.entity_id
_entity_poly.type
_entity_poly.pdbx_seq_one_letter_code
_entity_poly.pdbx_strand_id
1 'polypeptide(L)'
;MLNIFSIRNNTPRWFILIIDLGIAFTSIISAYFLRFNFRLPEEYFILENIKSFYFVVPVVLIIRFTSFLISRTYQGLVRYTSTKDAGRIFFVLIIGSLLFAVINIITYEIRDIFFIPISVIGIDFLASVFLMTGSRFFVKALYLD
;
A
#
# COMPACT_ATOMS: atom_id res chain seq x y z
N MET A 1 7.57 33.30 11.79
CA MET A 1 6.29 32.72 11.30
C MET A 1 6.48 32.34 9.84
N LEU A 2 6.87 31.10 9.58
CA LEU A 2 7.00 30.59 8.21
C LEU A 2 5.61 30.53 7.59
N ASN A 3 5.54 30.98 6.34
CA ASN A 3 4.32 31.37 5.65
C ASN A 3 3.48 30.12 5.27
N ILE A 4 2.57 29.71 6.16
CA ILE A 4 1.66 28.54 6.00
C ILE A 4 0.82 28.64 4.71
N PHE A 5 0.59 29.85 4.19
CA PHE A 5 -0.17 30.08 2.96
C PHE A 5 0.53 29.59 1.67
N SER A 6 1.86 29.45 1.67
CA SER A 6 2.61 29.00 0.47
C SER A 6 2.50 27.50 0.21
N ILE A 7 2.11 26.69 1.21
CA ILE A 7 2.03 25.22 1.08
C ILE A 7 0.68 24.78 0.49
N ARG A 8 -0.36 25.62 0.63
CA ARG A 8 -1.74 25.36 0.17
C ARG A 8 -1.88 25.24 -1.34
N ASN A 9 -0.98 25.85 -2.12
CA ASN A 9 -1.04 25.85 -3.59
C ASN A 9 -0.02 24.91 -4.25
N ASN A 10 0.96 24.42 -3.48
CA ASN A 10 2.13 23.69 -4.01
C ASN A 10 2.42 22.38 -3.27
N THR A 11 1.50 21.80 -2.49
CA THR A 11 1.70 20.41 -2.01
C THR A 11 1.69 19.52 -3.24
N PRO A 12 2.85 19.07 -3.70
CA PRO A 12 2.91 18.66 -5.08
C PRO A 12 2.46 17.20 -5.08
N ARG A 13 1.57 16.86 -6.03
CA ARG A 13 0.82 15.59 -6.02
C ARG A 13 1.68 14.33 -5.87
N TRP A 14 2.93 14.39 -6.34
CA TRP A 14 3.93 13.34 -6.19
C TRP A 14 4.36 13.09 -4.74
N PHE A 15 4.31 14.10 -3.86
CA PHE A 15 4.60 13.95 -2.44
C PHE A 15 3.62 13.01 -1.74
N ILE A 16 2.32 13.17 -2.03
CA ILE A 16 1.27 12.28 -1.49
C ILE A 16 1.46 10.86 -2.00
N LEU A 17 1.82 10.70 -3.28
CA LEU A 17 2.10 9.39 -3.86
C LEU A 17 3.31 8.71 -3.20
N ILE A 18 4.37 9.47 -2.87
CA ILE A 18 5.54 8.96 -2.14
C ILE A 18 5.12 8.50 -0.74
N ILE A 19 4.31 9.28 -0.02
CA ILE A 19 3.77 8.88 1.29
C ILE A 19 2.96 7.59 1.17
N ASP A 20 2.06 7.50 0.19
CA ASP A 20 1.24 6.30 -0.02
C ASP A 20 2.09 5.07 -0.35
N LEU A 21 3.15 5.23 -1.15
CA LEU A 21 4.12 4.16 -1.41
C LEU A 21 4.90 3.76 -0.16
N GLY A 22 5.33 4.73 0.66
CA GLY A 22 6.01 4.46 1.93
C GLY A 22 5.10 3.71 2.90
N ILE A 23 3.81 4.04 2.92
CA ILE A 23 2.80 3.32 3.70
C ILE A 23 2.62 1.90 3.16
N ALA A 24 2.49 1.73 1.84
CA ALA A 24 2.37 0.40 1.22
C ALA A 24 3.59 -0.48 1.52
N PHE A 25 4.80 0.10 1.46
CA PHE A 25 6.03 -0.57 1.85
C PHE A 25 6.02 -0.99 3.33
N THR A 26 5.71 -0.06 4.23
CA THR A 26 5.65 -0.35 5.67
C THR A 26 4.59 -1.40 5.99
N SER A 27 3.45 -1.35 5.30
CA SER A 27 2.34 -2.27 5.43
C SER A 27 2.73 -3.70 5.06
N ILE A 28 3.31 -3.92 3.87
CA ILE A 28 3.68 -5.27 3.43
C ILE A 28 4.76 -5.87 4.32
N ILE A 29 5.73 -5.05 4.76
CA ILE A 29 6.77 -5.47 5.70
C ILE A 29 6.13 -5.92 7.02
N SER A 30 5.30 -5.07 7.61
CA SER A 30 4.61 -5.37 8.86
C SER A 30 3.75 -6.63 8.74
N ALA A 31 3.10 -6.83 7.59
CA ALA A 31 2.28 -8.01 7.32
C ALA A 31 3.11 -9.31 7.32
N TYR A 32 4.31 -9.30 6.74
CA TYR A 32 5.23 -10.43 6.81
C TYR A 32 5.68 -10.70 8.25
N PHE A 33 6.12 -9.68 8.98
CA PHE A 33 6.55 -9.84 10.37
C PHE A 33 5.42 -10.38 11.25
N LEU A 34 4.21 -9.82 11.16
CA LEU A 34 3.06 -10.27 11.93
C LEU A 34 2.65 -11.70 11.57
N ARG A 35 2.65 -12.06 10.27
CA ARG A 35 2.30 -13.41 9.83
C ARG A 35 3.24 -14.49 10.41
N PHE A 36 4.52 -14.16 10.52
CA PHE A 36 5.55 -15.09 10.97
C PHE A 36 5.96 -14.87 12.43
N ASN A 37 5.14 -14.16 13.23
CA ASN A 37 5.43 -13.86 14.63
C ASN A 37 6.87 -13.31 14.84
N PHE A 38 7.28 -12.42 13.96
CA PHE A 38 8.62 -11.81 13.91
C PHE A 38 9.79 -12.79 13.68
N ARG A 39 9.51 -14.01 13.23
CA ARG A 39 10.50 -15.05 12.90
C ARG A 39 10.30 -15.52 11.46
N LEU A 40 10.79 -14.74 10.50
CA LEU A 40 10.71 -15.10 9.08
C LEU A 40 11.60 -16.33 8.79
N PRO A 41 11.07 -17.39 8.16
CA PRO A 41 11.89 -18.53 7.73
C PRO A 41 12.99 -18.13 6.73
N GLU A 42 14.11 -18.85 6.76
CA GLU A 42 15.28 -18.56 5.90
C GLU A 42 14.96 -18.61 4.40
N GLU A 43 13.98 -19.42 3.99
CA GLU A 43 13.52 -19.54 2.60
C GLU A 43 13.06 -18.20 1.99
N TYR A 44 12.62 -17.24 2.81
CA TYR A 44 12.20 -15.91 2.35
C TYR A 44 13.37 -14.95 2.11
N PHE A 45 14.60 -15.31 2.50
CA PHE A 45 15.80 -14.50 2.26
C PHE A 45 16.65 -15.01 1.10
N ILE A 46 16.37 -16.21 0.58
CA ILE A 46 17.08 -16.80 -0.57
C ILE A 46 16.66 -16.09 -1.85
N LEU A 47 17.59 -15.49 -2.60
CA LEU A 47 17.26 -14.71 -3.80
C LEU A 47 16.66 -15.55 -4.94
N GLU A 48 17.05 -16.81 -5.04
CA GLU A 48 16.56 -17.73 -6.09
C GLU A 48 15.13 -18.22 -5.84
N ASN A 49 14.62 -18.04 -4.61
CA ASN A 49 13.26 -18.43 -4.28
C ASN A 49 12.27 -17.39 -4.79
N ILE A 50 11.25 -17.83 -5.54
CA ILE A 50 10.19 -16.92 -6.01
C ILE A 50 9.40 -16.30 -4.84
N LYS A 51 9.32 -16.98 -3.69
CA LYS A 51 8.70 -16.46 -2.46
C LYS A 51 9.57 -15.43 -1.73
N SER A 52 10.81 -15.21 -2.19
CA SER A 52 11.77 -14.36 -1.52
C SER A 52 11.18 -12.99 -1.28
N PHE A 53 11.38 -12.48 -0.08
CA PHE A 53 10.99 -11.15 0.32
C PHE A 53 11.58 -10.08 -0.63
N TYR A 54 12.81 -10.31 -1.10
CA TYR A 54 13.49 -9.44 -2.07
C TYR A 54 12.79 -9.38 -3.44
N PHE A 55 12.02 -10.41 -3.79
CA PHE A 55 11.26 -10.45 -5.05
C PHE A 55 9.81 -10.02 -4.85
N VAL A 56 9.16 -10.48 -3.78
CA VAL A 56 7.75 -10.17 -3.49
C VAL A 56 7.54 -8.69 -3.19
N VAL A 57 8.39 -8.06 -2.37
CA VAL A 57 8.19 -6.65 -1.96
C VAL A 57 8.21 -5.70 -3.16
N PRO A 58 9.20 -5.75 -4.08
CA PRO A 58 9.16 -4.93 -5.29
C PRO A 58 7.93 -5.19 -6.16
N VAL A 59 7.51 -6.44 -6.34
CA VAL A 59 6.32 -6.78 -7.14
C VAL A 59 5.06 -6.15 -6.53
N VAL A 60 4.88 -6.26 -5.21
CA VAL A 60 3.77 -5.64 -4.48
C VAL A 60 3.80 -4.12 -4.65
N LEU A 61 4.96 -3.49 -4.50
CA LEU A 61 5.11 -2.05 -4.66
C LEU A 61 4.81 -1.57 -6.08
N ILE A 62 5.23 -2.29 -7.11
CA ILE A 62 4.94 -1.96 -8.51
C ILE A 62 3.43 -2.04 -8.78
N ILE A 63 2.76 -3.08 -8.27
CA ILE A 63 1.31 -3.23 -8.42
C ILE A 63 0.57 -2.13 -7.65
N ARG A 64 1.00 -1.79 -6.44
CA ARG A 64 0.42 -0.68 -5.65
C ARG A 64 0.65 0.66 -6.34
N PHE A 65 1.86 0.92 -6.84
CA PHE A 65 2.20 2.13 -7.57
C PHE A 65 1.30 2.33 -8.79
N THR A 66 1.19 1.32 -9.65
CA THR A 66 0.33 1.37 -10.84
C THR A 66 -1.14 1.55 -10.46
N SER A 67 -1.61 0.87 -9.41
CA SER A 67 -2.97 1.04 -8.88
C SER A 67 -3.24 2.47 -8.41
N PHE A 68 -2.30 3.12 -7.72
CA PHE A 68 -2.43 4.50 -7.26
C PHE A 68 -2.37 5.50 -8.43
N LEU A 69 -1.57 5.23 -9.46
CA LEU A 69 -1.51 6.05 -10.66
C LEU A 69 -2.84 6.03 -11.44
N ILE A 70 -3.40 4.84 -11.65
CA ILE A 70 -4.65 4.64 -12.41
C ILE A 70 -5.83 5.27 -11.67
N SER A 71 -5.93 5.00 -10.37
CA SER A 71 -7.05 5.49 -9.54
C SER A 71 -6.94 6.96 -9.15
N ARG A 72 -5.77 7.58 -9.37
CA ARG A 72 -5.50 8.99 -9.06
C ARG A 72 -5.87 9.32 -7.61
N THR A 73 -5.56 8.42 -6.67
CA THR A 73 -5.75 8.62 -5.22
C THR A 73 -5.04 9.88 -4.70
N TYR A 74 -3.99 10.33 -5.40
CA TYR A 74 -3.25 11.55 -5.10
C TYR A 74 -3.94 12.86 -5.56
N GLN A 75 -5.01 12.79 -6.36
CA GLN A 75 -5.69 13.99 -6.91
C GLN A 75 -6.88 14.45 -6.06
N GLY A 76 -7.36 13.63 -5.11
CA GLY A 76 -8.58 13.87 -4.33
C GLY A 76 -8.50 14.95 -3.26
N LEU A 77 -7.30 15.44 -2.90
CA LEU A 77 -7.09 16.26 -1.71
C LEU A 77 -7.72 17.66 -1.74
N VAL A 78 -8.08 18.22 -2.89
CA VAL A 78 -8.16 19.70 -2.99
C VAL A 78 -9.51 20.31 -2.58
N ARG A 79 -10.64 19.60 -2.54
CA ARG A 79 -11.93 20.22 -2.18
C ARG A 79 -12.86 19.28 -1.40
N TYR A 80 -12.82 19.43 -0.06
CA TYR A 80 -13.92 19.12 0.88
C TYR A 80 -14.59 17.72 0.82
N THR A 81 -13.91 16.65 0.39
CA THR A 81 -14.54 15.31 0.26
C THR A 81 -13.72 14.17 0.89
N SER A 82 -13.48 14.25 2.20
CA SER A 82 -12.69 13.26 2.96
C SER A 82 -13.28 11.84 2.95
N THR A 83 -14.60 11.69 2.98
CA THR A 83 -15.26 10.38 2.95
C THR A 83 -15.23 9.72 1.56
N LYS A 84 -15.35 10.51 0.49
CA LYS A 84 -15.24 9.98 -0.88
C LYS A 84 -13.80 9.56 -1.21
N ASP A 85 -12.81 10.25 -0.65
CA ASP A 85 -11.40 9.89 -0.81
C ASP A 85 -11.05 8.59 -0.07
N ALA A 86 -11.51 8.43 1.18
CA ALA A 86 -11.35 7.17 1.92
C ALA A 86 -12.02 5.98 1.21
N GLY A 87 -13.23 6.18 0.67
CA GLY A 87 -13.89 5.16 -0.16
C GLY A 87 -13.08 4.78 -1.39
N ARG A 88 -12.52 5.76 -2.10
CA ARG A 88 -11.64 5.50 -3.27
C ARG A 88 -10.41 4.70 -2.86
N ILE A 89 -9.71 5.08 -1.79
CA ILE A 89 -8.55 4.35 -1.28
C ILE A 89 -8.92 2.90 -0.97
N PHE A 90 -10.04 2.69 -0.27
CA PHE A 90 -10.54 1.35 0.05
C PHE A 90 -10.77 0.51 -1.21
N PHE A 91 -11.47 1.06 -2.22
CA PHE A 91 -11.73 0.36 -3.49
C PHE A 91 -10.45 0.03 -4.26
N VAL A 92 -9.47 0.92 -4.25
CA VAL A 92 -8.18 0.67 -4.91
C VAL A 92 -7.39 -0.41 -4.20
N LEU A 93 -7.40 -0.38 -2.87
CA LEU A 93 -6.70 -1.36 -2.05
C LEU A 93 -7.32 -2.75 -2.18
N ILE A 94 -8.65 -2.86 -2.18
CA ILE A 94 -9.34 -4.15 -2.30
C ILE A 94 -9.13 -4.77 -3.68
N ILE A 95 -9.18 -3.97 -4.76
CA ILE A 95 -8.88 -4.44 -6.11
C ILE A 95 -7.42 -4.92 -6.19
N GLY A 96 -6.47 -4.16 -5.64
CA GLY A 96 -5.07 -4.58 -5.58
C GLY A 96 -4.87 -5.88 -4.80
N SER A 97 -5.56 -6.04 -3.68
CA SER A 97 -5.50 -7.28 -2.88
C SER A 97 -6.16 -8.47 -3.58
N LEU A 98 -7.24 -8.26 -4.33
CA LEU A 98 -7.83 -9.28 -5.20
C LEU A 98 -6.87 -9.69 -6.32
N LEU A 99 -6.14 -8.74 -6.92
CA LEU A 99 -5.10 -9.05 -7.90
C LEU A 99 -4.01 -9.94 -7.31
N PHE A 100 -3.55 -9.67 -6.08
CA PHE A 100 -2.61 -10.55 -5.39
C PHE A 100 -3.19 -11.96 -5.14
N ALA A 101 -4.47 -12.06 -4.79
CA ALA A 101 -5.14 -13.35 -4.64
C ALA A 101 -5.22 -14.12 -5.97
N VAL A 102 -5.50 -13.44 -7.08
CA VAL A 102 -5.49 -14.06 -8.43
C VAL A 102 -4.08 -14.53 -8.81
N ILE A 103 -3.05 -13.73 -8.56
CA ILE A 103 -1.64 -14.12 -8.79
C ILE A 103 -1.29 -15.38 -7.99
N ASN A 104 -1.77 -15.48 -6.75
CA ASN A 104 -1.59 -16.69 -5.94
C ASN A 104 -2.28 -17.92 -6.54
N ILE A 105 -3.53 -17.79 -7.00
CA ILE A 105 -4.24 -18.90 -7.64
C ILE A 105 -3.45 -19.38 -8.86
N ILE A 106 -3.02 -18.47 -9.73
CA ILE A 106 -2.23 -18.81 -10.92
C ILE A 106 -0.91 -19.49 -10.53
N THR A 107 -0.20 -18.96 -9.53
CA THR A 107 1.08 -19.53 -9.10
C THR A 107 0.90 -20.90 -8.47
N TYR A 108 -0.19 -21.10 -7.73
CA TYR A 108 -0.55 -22.38 -7.14
C TYR A 108 -0.81 -23.43 -8.21
N GLU A 109 -1.63 -23.12 -9.23
CA GLU A 109 -1.90 -24.06 -10.33
C GLU A 109 -0.65 -24.43 -11.16
N ILE A 110 0.34 -23.54 -11.28
CA ILE A 110 1.54 -23.78 -12.08
C ILE A 110 2.66 -24.48 -11.29
N ARG A 111 2.77 -24.20 -9.98
CA ARG A 111 3.94 -24.57 -9.16
C ARG A 111 3.60 -25.16 -7.79
N ASP A 112 2.34 -25.42 -7.48
CA ASP A 112 1.83 -25.86 -6.17
C ASP A 112 2.29 -24.98 -5.00
N ILE A 113 2.49 -23.69 -5.28
CA ILE A 113 3.10 -22.72 -4.37
C ILE A 113 2.28 -21.43 -4.32
N PHE A 114 1.99 -20.95 -3.11
CA PHE A 114 1.53 -19.58 -2.90
C PHE A 114 2.70 -18.60 -2.97
N PHE A 115 2.61 -17.64 -3.89
CA PHE A 115 3.60 -16.58 -4.07
C PHE A 115 3.67 -15.65 -2.84
N ILE A 116 2.49 -15.23 -2.36
CA ILE A 116 2.32 -14.43 -1.13
C ILE A 116 1.37 -15.20 -0.22
N PRO A 117 1.66 -15.46 1.06
CA PRO A 117 0.68 -16.11 1.94
C PRO A 117 -0.62 -15.29 2.00
N ILE A 118 -1.78 -15.92 1.85
CA ILE A 118 -3.10 -15.23 1.80
C ILE A 118 -3.32 -14.34 3.03
N SER A 119 -2.89 -14.81 4.20
CA SER A 119 -2.86 -14.04 5.44
C SER A 119 -2.03 -12.75 5.37
N VAL A 120 -0.90 -12.75 4.65
CA VAL A 120 -0.08 -11.54 4.46
C VAL A 120 -0.85 -10.54 3.61
N ILE A 121 -1.55 -10.99 2.56
CA ILE A 121 -2.42 -10.12 1.75
C ILE A 121 -3.51 -9.48 2.62
N GLY A 122 -4.14 -10.25 3.51
CA GLY A 122 -5.16 -9.75 4.43
C GLY A 122 -4.63 -8.72 5.42
N ILE A 123 -3.49 -8.99 6.06
CA ILE A 123 -2.86 -8.07 7.01
C ILE A 123 -2.38 -6.80 6.30
N ASP A 124 -1.74 -6.94 5.13
CA ASP A 124 -1.31 -5.80 4.29
C ASP A 124 -2.50 -4.93 3.88
N PHE A 125 -3.60 -5.54 3.45
CA PHE A 125 -4.81 -4.80 3.09
C PHE A 125 -5.31 -3.95 4.26
N LEU A 126 -5.47 -4.56 5.44
CA LEU A 126 -5.98 -3.87 6.63
C LEU A 126 -5.02 -2.76 7.09
N ALA A 127 -3.71 -3.05 7.13
CA ALA A 127 -2.69 -2.09 7.52
C ALA A 127 -2.62 -0.91 6.54
N SER A 128 -2.64 -1.17 5.22
CA SER A 128 -2.67 -0.14 4.19
C SER A 128 -3.91 0.73 4.28
N VAL A 129 -5.11 0.14 4.42
CA VAL A 129 -6.36 0.90 4.55
C VAL A 129 -6.30 1.83 5.76
N PHE A 130 -5.89 1.30 6.91
CA PHE A 130 -5.82 2.06 8.15
C PHE A 130 -4.80 3.20 8.07
N LEU A 131 -3.55 2.90 7.67
CA LEU A 131 -2.47 3.87 7.62
C LEU A 131 -2.69 4.95 6.54
N MET A 132 -3.20 4.58 5.36
CA MET A 132 -3.49 5.55 4.30
C MET A 132 -4.66 6.44 4.66
N THR A 133 -5.72 5.88 5.24
CA THR A 133 -6.86 6.70 5.67
C THR A 133 -6.44 7.64 6.81
N GLY A 134 -5.65 7.15 7.78
CA GLY A 134 -5.06 7.95 8.84
C GLY A 134 -4.16 9.06 8.32
N SER A 135 -3.31 8.78 7.33
CA SER A 135 -2.42 9.79 6.72
C SER A 135 -3.22 10.90 6.04
N ARG A 136 -4.36 10.58 5.41
CA ARG A 136 -5.27 11.58 4.82
C ARG A 136 -5.91 12.47 5.87
N PHE A 137 -6.38 11.91 6.98
CA PHE A 137 -6.91 12.71 8.08
C PHE A 137 -5.83 13.60 8.69
N PHE A 138 -4.61 13.08 8.88
CA PHE A 138 -3.50 13.83 9.43
C PHE A 138 -3.09 15.01 8.53
N VAL A 139 -2.90 14.77 7.23
CA VAL A 139 -2.60 15.84 6.26
C VAL A 139 -3.75 16.85 6.21
N LYS A 140 -5.01 16.40 6.28
CA LYS A 140 -6.14 17.32 6.31
C LYS A 140 -6.13 18.22 7.55
N ALA A 141 -5.88 17.65 8.73
CA ALA A 141 -5.81 18.40 9.99
C ALA A 141 -4.71 19.47 9.95
N LEU A 142 -3.52 19.14 9.43
CA LEU A 142 -2.41 20.08 9.35
C LEU A 142 -2.61 21.25 8.36
N TYR A 143 -3.51 21.12 7.39
CA TYR A 143 -3.67 22.09 6.29
C TYR A 143 -5.02 22.82 6.27
N LEU A 144 -6.03 22.33 6.99
CA LEU A 144 -7.35 22.96 7.08
C LEU A 144 -7.60 23.67 8.42
N ASP A 145 -6.72 23.50 9.40
CA ASP A 145 -6.57 24.40 10.56
C ASP A 145 -5.48 25.44 10.27
#